data_AF-A0A261FDN5-F1
#
_entry.id   AF-A0A261FDN5-F1
#
_cell.length_a   1.000
_cell.length_b   1.000
_cell.length_c   1.000
_cell.angle_alpha   90.00
_cell.angle_beta   90.00
_cell.angle_gamma   90.00
#
_symmetry.space_group_name_H-M   'P 1'
#
loop_
_entity.id
_entity.type
_entity.pdbx_description
1 polymer ?
#
loop_
_entity_poly.entity_id
_entity_poly.type
_entity_poly.pdbx_seq_one_letter_code
_entity_poly.pdbx_strand_id
1 'polypeptide(L)'
;MGSSLAYILAKGVEAGSYKRVDDKDLRLTHMEIYEYRNALIPSRADSMPVPESGVDDLDGELTDALIGRKLTSKALAGVTDRATRLERLNVLASDGRVRLAGLLALGQYPQQFEPKLLIDVACHPGTGKAMPGMPRFLDRVLCDGPLPTAIEDAVHATVRNLRTISVVNGVGRRDECELPVEALREAIANAVVHREYHPYFTGQSVSVDVFSDRVVVRNPGGLWGGKTLENIADGTSRCRNAILMQLMESVPAPVAGPTIEGQGSGVELMVRLMRKRGLPEPEFRTSADQFAVVFHRPAKADWRSMSRGERDDLAGDDSIAPASFVGIGGKPGIGREVAFLSIMTRQGACSARELAEQTGVSVETARRTLRSLVKQGKVVPTDTTNSRNRRYRLP
;
A
#
# COMPACT_ATOMS: atom_id res chain seq x y z
N MET A 1 3.41 2.04 30.64
CA MET A 1 2.95 1.41 31.90
C MET A 1 2.86 -0.08 31.65
N GLY A 2 3.63 -0.90 32.38
CA GLY A 2 3.64 -2.35 32.19
C GLY A 2 2.41 -2.98 32.80
N SER A 3 1.53 -3.56 31.98
CA SER A 3 0.43 -4.40 32.46
C SER A 3 0.97 -5.75 32.92
N SER A 4 0.83 -6.06 34.22
CA SER A 4 1.07 -7.42 34.71
C SER A 4 -0.12 -8.31 34.35
N LEU A 5 0.16 -9.48 33.78
CA LEU A 5 -0.83 -10.50 33.44
C LEU A 5 -0.79 -11.59 34.50
N ALA A 6 -1.96 -11.93 35.04
CA ALA A 6 -2.10 -13.00 36.02
C ALA A 6 -3.37 -13.80 35.74
N TYR A 7 -3.37 -15.09 36.08
CA TYR A 7 -4.59 -15.87 36.08
C TYR A 7 -4.77 -16.70 37.36
N ILE A 8 -6.02 -16.82 37.80
CA ILE A 8 -6.39 -17.60 38.98
C ILE A 8 -6.58 -19.06 38.56
N LEU A 9 -5.65 -19.93 38.96
CA LEU A 9 -5.63 -21.38 38.63
C LEU A 9 -6.98 -22.07 38.90
N ALA A 10 -7.60 -21.79 40.05
CA ALA A 10 -8.87 -22.40 40.47
C ALA A 10 -10.07 -22.06 39.55
N LYS A 11 -9.99 -21.00 38.75
CA LYS A 11 -11.05 -20.57 37.82
C LYS A 11 -10.77 -20.98 36.37
N GLY A 12 -9.65 -21.66 36.11
CA GLY A 12 -9.18 -21.93 34.76
C GLY A 12 -8.75 -20.66 34.01
N VAL A 13 -8.17 -20.82 32.82
CA VAL A 13 -7.61 -19.68 32.07
C VAL A 13 -8.71 -18.73 31.55
N GLU A 14 -9.85 -19.24 31.12
CA GLU A 14 -10.92 -18.41 30.51
C GLU A 14 -11.68 -17.56 31.54
N ALA A 15 -11.91 -18.09 32.74
CA ALA A 15 -12.58 -17.35 33.82
C ALA A 15 -11.63 -16.76 34.86
N GLY A 16 -10.35 -17.10 34.78
CA GLY A 16 -9.34 -16.66 35.74
C GLY A 16 -8.37 -15.61 35.23
N SER A 17 -8.34 -15.23 33.94
CA SER A 17 -7.32 -14.31 33.40
C SER A 17 -7.71 -12.83 33.50
N TYR A 18 -6.80 -12.01 34.04
CA TYR A 18 -6.98 -10.58 34.24
C TYR A 18 -5.77 -9.78 33.76
N LYS A 19 -6.01 -8.54 33.34
CA LYS A 19 -5.00 -7.49 33.13
C LYS A 19 -5.20 -6.35 34.10
N ARG A 20 -4.10 -5.81 34.63
CA ARG A 20 -4.12 -4.56 35.39
C ARG A 20 -4.15 -3.37 34.43
N VAL A 21 -5.15 -2.51 34.55
CA VAL A 21 -5.23 -1.22 33.87
C VAL A 21 -5.43 -0.15 34.94
N ASP A 22 -4.45 0.73 35.08
CA ASP A 22 -4.34 1.69 36.18
C ASP A 22 -4.51 1.01 37.56
N ASP A 23 -5.54 1.39 38.30
CA ASP A 23 -5.91 0.92 39.62
C ASP A 23 -6.92 -0.25 39.62
N LYS A 24 -7.26 -0.80 38.45
CA LYS A 24 -8.30 -1.83 38.30
C LYS A 24 -7.80 -3.12 37.64
N ASP A 25 -8.34 -4.24 38.09
CA ASP A 25 -8.19 -5.54 37.44
C ASP A 25 -9.36 -5.77 36.49
N LEU A 26 -9.07 -5.83 35.19
CA LEU A 26 -10.04 -6.11 34.15
C LEU A 26 -9.89 -7.54 33.67
N ARG A 27 -11.01 -8.26 33.53
CA ARG A 27 -11.00 -9.60 32.97
C ARG A 27 -10.59 -9.53 31.49
N LEU A 28 -9.72 -10.44 31.06
CA LEU A 28 -9.38 -10.57 29.65
C LEU A 28 -10.57 -11.10 28.85
N THR A 29 -10.76 -10.56 27.66
CA THR A 29 -11.72 -11.13 26.70
C THR A 29 -11.17 -12.43 26.10
N HIS A 30 -12.05 -13.23 25.49
CA HIS A 30 -11.63 -14.44 24.76
C HIS A 30 -10.62 -14.13 23.63
N MET A 31 -10.74 -12.95 23.00
CA MET A 31 -9.84 -12.46 21.96
C MET A 31 -8.44 -12.24 22.50
N GLU A 32 -8.33 -11.53 23.63
CA GLU A 32 -7.05 -11.23 24.25
C GLU A 32 -6.38 -12.52 24.76
N ILE A 33 -7.15 -13.42 25.37
CA ILE A 33 -6.65 -14.74 25.80
C ILE A 33 -6.13 -15.53 24.60
N TYR A 34 -6.85 -15.51 23.47
CA TYR A 34 -6.42 -16.16 22.25
C TYR A 34 -5.10 -15.58 21.72
N GLU A 35 -4.99 -14.25 21.62
CA GLU A 35 -3.78 -13.59 21.11
C GLU A 35 -2.58 -13.88 22.00
N TYR A 36 -2.72 -13.78 23.32
CA TYR A 36 -1.61 -14.09 24.23
C TYR A 36 -1.14 -15.54 24.12
N ARG A 37 -2.06 -16.50 23.91
CA ARG A 37 -1.72 -17.91 23.72
C ARG A 37 -1.03 -18.18 22.39
N ASN A 38 -1.37 -17.43 21.35
CA ASN A 38 -0.93 -17.69 19.98
C ASN A 38 0.09 -16.68 19.44
N ALA A 39 0.55 -15.73 20.25
CA ALA A 39 1.48 -14.67 19.84
C ALA A 39 2.77 -15.18 19.20
N LEU A 40 3.20 -16.41 19.52
CA LEU A 40 4.40 -17.05 18.97
C LEU A 40 4.09 -18.32 18.14
N ILE A 41 2.82 -18.63 17.92
CA ILE A 41 2.38 -19.82 17.20
C ILE A 41 1.95 -19.39 15.79
N PRO A 42 2.47 -20.02 14.72
CA PRO A 42 2.00 -19.76 13.35
C PRO A 42 0.50 -20.02 13.22
N SER A 43 -0.23 -19.00 12.74
CA SER A 43 -1.64 -19.16 12.41
C SER A 43 -1.80 -19.99 11.13
N ARG A 44 -2.84 -20.82 11.09
CA ARG A 44 -3.22 -21.57 9.89
C ARG A 44 -4.44 -20.95 9.18
N ALA A 45 -4.98 -19.85 9.70
CA ALA A 45 -6.26 -19.31 9.27
C ALA A 45 -6.30 -19.04 7.75
N ASP A 46 -5.24 -18.45 7.19
CA ASP A 46 -5.13 -18.14 5.76
C ASP A 46 -5.06 -19.39 4.86
N SER A 47 -4.63 -20.53 5.42
CA SER A 47 -4.54 -21.82 4.73
C SER A 47 -5.82 -22.66 4.80
N MET A 48 -6.79 -22.28 5.63
CA MET A 48 -8.00 -23.07 5.85
C MET A 48 -8.91 -23.02 4.61
N PRO A 49 -9.45 -24.17 4.16
CA PRO A 49 -10.46 -24.20 3.12
C PRO A 49 -11.75 -23.49 3.57
N VAL A 50 -12.29 -22.62 2.73
CA VAL A 50 -13.56 -21.94 2.98
C VAL A 50 -14.71 -22.89 2.63
N PRO A 51 -15.65 -23.17 3.55
CA PRO A 51 -16.83 -23.99 3.27
C PRO A 51 -17.61 -23.48 2.07
N GLU A 52 -18.18 -24.40 1.28
CA GLU A 52 -19.04 -24.09 0.12
C GLU A 52 -18.37 -23.32 -1.02
N SER A 53 -17.06 -23.06 -0.95
CA SER A 53 -16.31 -22.41 -2.04
C SER A 53 -15.74 -23.40 -3.06
N GLY A 54 -15.64 -22.96 -4.30
CA GLY A 54 -15.01 -23.70 -5.39
C GLY A 54 -14.23 -22.80 -6.35
N VAL A 55 -13.62 -23.41 -7.38
CA VAL A 55 -12.87 -22.68 -8.42
C VAL A 55 -13.71 -21.62 -9.13
N ASP A 56 -15.01 -21.86 -9.27
CA ASP A 56 -15.92 -20.95 -9.96
C ASP A 56 -16.17 -19.65 -9.17
N ASP A 57 -15.77 -19.58 -7.90
CA ASP A 57 -15.82 -18.36 -7.08
C ASP A 57 -14.57 -17.48 -7.24
N LEU A 58 -13.56 -17.94 -8.00
CA LEU A 58 -12.34 -17.19 -8.29
C LEU A 58 -12.51 -16.33 -9.54
N ASP A 59 -11.91 -15.16 -9.52
CA ASP A 59 -11.80 -14.28 -10.68
C ASP A 59 -10.82 -14.87 -11.69
N GLY A 60 -11.31 -15.14 -12.90
CA GLY A 60 -10.53 -15.78 -13.95
C GLY A 60 -9.32 -14.95 -14.38
N GLU A 61 -9.47 -13.64 -14.51
CA GLU A 61 -8.41 -12.74 -14.99
C GLU A 61 -7.29 -12.59 -13.95
N LEU A 62 -7.65 -12.39 -12.67
CA LEU A 62 -6.68 -12.33 -11.57
C LEU A 62 -5.94 -13.65 -11.41
N THR A 63 -6.66 -14.76 -11.54
CA THR A 63 -6.07 -16.10 -11.46
C THR A 63 -5.10 -16.36 -12.61
N ASP A 64 -5.45 -15.98 -13.84
CA ASP A 64 -4.58 -16.09 -15.00
C ASP A 64 -3.34 -15.21 -14.88
N ALA A 65 -3.51 -13.99 -14.37
CA ALA A 65 -2.39 -13.08 -14.11
C ALA A 65 -1.41 -13.64 -13.07
N LEU A 66 -1.92 -14.23 -11.99
CA LEU A 66 -1.11 -14.90 -10.97
C LEU A 66 -0.32 -16.08 -11.56
N ILE A 67 -1.02 -16.99 -12.27
CA ILE A 67 -0.38 -18.14 -12.91
C ILE A 67 0.69 -17.65 -13.88
N GLY A 68 0.37 -16.68 -14.74
CA GLY A 68 1.26 -16.08 -15.71
C GLY A 68 2.57 -15.58 -15.08
N ARG A 69 2.48 -14.86 -13.96
CA ARG A 69 3.65 -14.36 -13.20
C ARG A 69 4.50 -15.47 -12.58
N LYS A 70 3.93 -16.64 -12.31
CA LYS A 70 4.63 -17.78 -11.68
C LYS A 70 4.98 -18.89 -12.68
N LEU A 71 4.70 -18.74 -13.97
CA LEU A 71 4.95 -19.78 -14.99
C LEU A 71 6.40 -20.26 -15.05
N THR A 72 7.36 -19.35 -14.83
CA THR A 72 8.80 -19.68 -14.84
C THR A 72 9.32 -20.14 -13.48
N SER A 73 8.48 -20.14 -12.43
CA SER A 73 8.87 -20.56 -11.10
C SER A 73 8.86 -22.09 -10.95
N LYS A 74 9.69 -22.59 -10.03
CA LYS A 74 9.71 -24.01 -9.67
C LYS A 74 8.36 -24.53 -9.16
N ALA A 75 7.50 -23.65 -8.64
CA ALA A 75 6.17 -24.02 -8.16
C ALA A 75 5.31 -24.63 -9.28
N LEU A 76 5.40 -24.10 -10.51
CA LEU A 76 4.59 -24.55 -11.64
C LEU A 76 5.34 -25.45 -12.62
N ALA A 77 6.60 -25.81 -12.32
CA ALA A 77 7.40 -26.66 -13.18
C ALA A 77 6.73 -28.03 -13.42
N GLY A 78 6.57 -28.39 -14.69
CA GLY A 78 5.98 -29.65 -15.12
C GLY A 78 4.46 -29.76 -14.96
N VAL A 79 3.77 -28.69 -14.56
CA VAL A 79 2.31 -28.71 -14.36
C VAL A 79 1.61 -27.94 -15.46
N THR A 80 0.70 -28.61 -16.17
CA THR A 80 -0.15 -28.03 -17.20
C THR A 80 -1.57 -27.77 -16.70
N ASP A 81 -2.08 -28.64 -15.83
CA ASP A 81 -3.42 -28.55 -15.27
C ASP A 81 -3.61 -27.31 -14.37
N ARG A 82 -4.74 -26.61 -14.56
CA ARG A 82 -5.06 -25.36 -13.84
C ARG A 82 -5.29 -25.62 -12.36
N ALA A 83 -6.07 -26.64 -12.00
CA ALA A 83 -6.40 -26.93 -10.61
C ALA A 83 -5.14 -27.26 -9.80
N THR A 84 -4.27 -28.10 -10.35
CA THR A 84 -2.97 -28.46 -9.75
C THR A 84 -2.06 -27.24 -9.60
N ARG A 85 -2.05 -26.31 -10.58
CA ARG A 85 -1.30 -25.04 -10.44
C ARG A 85 -1.83 -24.22 -9.27
N LEU A 86 -3.13 -24.09 -9.13
CA LEU A 86 -3.76 -23.34 -8.04
C LEU A 86 -3.57 -23.99 -6.68
N GLU A 87 -3.57 -25.33 -6.62
CA GLU A 87 -3.22 -26.06 -5.40
C GLU A 87 -1.78 -25.77 -4.98
N ARG A 88 -0.81 -25.85 -5.90
CA ARG A 88 0.61 -25.57 -5.64
C ARG A 88 0.89 -24.10 -5.30
N LEU A 89 0.07 -23.18 -5.78
CA LEU A 89 0.13 -21.76 -5.42
C LEU A 89 -0.60 -21.44 -4.11
N ASN A 90 -1.07 -22.46 -3.39
CA ASN A 90 -1.84 -22.34 -2.15
C ASN A 90 -3.19 -21.63 -2.30
N VAL A 91 -3.76 -21.57 -3.50
CA VAL A 91 -5.09 -21.00 -3.75
C VAL A 91 -6.19 -22.02 -3.45
N LEU A 92 -6.00 -23.28 -3.87
CA LEU A 92 -6.96 -24.37 -3.63
C LEU A 92 -6.39 -25.38 -2.64
N ALA A 93 -7.25 -25.95 -1.81
CA ALA A 93 -6.96 -27.16 -1.08
C ALA A 93 -7.03 -28.39 -1.98
N SER A 94 -6.48 -29.51 -1.52
CA SER A 94 -6.42 -30.78 -2.26
C SER A 94 -7.80 -31.37 -2.55
N ASP A 95 -8.84 -30.92 -1.85
CA ASP A 95 -10.24 -31.30 -2.07
C ASP A 95 -11.00 -30.36 -3.02
N GLY A 96 -10.29 -29.40 -3.64
CA GLY A 96 -10.85 -28.47 -4.63
C GLY A 96 -11.48 -27.21 -4.03
N ARG A 97 -11.62 -27.11 -2.70
CA ARG A 97 -12.13 -25.89 -2.05
C ARG A 97 -11.10 -24.77 -2.08
N VAL A 98 -11.56 -23.52 -2.09
CA VAL A 98 -10.67 -22.36 -2.06
C VAL A 98 -10.14 -22.15 -0.64
N ARG A 99 -8.83 -21.94 -0.49
CA ARG A 99 -8.25 -21.52 0.79
C ARG A 99 -8.57 -20.06 1.06
N LEU A 100 -8.72 -19.67 2.32
CA LEU A 100 -9.07 -18.29 2.70
C LEU A 100 -8.17 -17.23 2.03
N ALA A 101 -6.85 -17.46 2.00
CA ALA A 101 -5.92 -16.57 1.31
C ALA A 101 -6.22 -16.44 -0.19
N GLY A 102 -6.53 -17.55 -0.85
CA GLY A 102 -6.93 -17.60 -2.26
C GLY A 102 -8.22 -16.83 -2.50
N LEU A 103 -9.23 -17.06 -1.67
CA LEU A 103 -10.51 -16.36 -1.75
C LEU A 103 -10.30 -14.85 -1.58
N LEU A 104 -9.57 -14.42 -0.56
CA LEU A 104 -9.37 -12.99 -0.29
C LEU A 104 -8.53 -12.29 -1.36
N ALA A 105 -7.56 -12.96 -1.97
CA ALA A 105 -6.69 -12.35 -2.98
C ALA A 105 -7.27 -12.39 -4.40
N LEU A 106 -8.08 -13.40 -4.72
CA LEU A 106 -8.48 -13.74 -6.10
C LEU A 106 -9.98 -14.00 -6.26
N GLY A 107 -10.78 -13.98 -5.20
CA GLY A 107 -12.22 -14.25 -5.28
C GLY A 107 -12.96 -13.18 -6.06
N GLN A 108 -14.01 -13.57 -6.79
CA GLN A 108 -14.90 -12.62 -7.45
C GLN A 108 -15.63 -11.74 -6.43
N TYR A 109 -16.11 -12.35 -5.35
CA TYR A 109 -16.77 -11.63 -4.26
C TYR A 109 -16.60 -12.36 -2.92
N PRO A 110 -15.44 -12.20 -2.24
CA PRO A 110 -15.11 -12.92 -0.99
C PRO A 110 -16.16 -12.75 0.12
N GLN A 111 -16.82 -11.59 0.15
CA GLN A 111 -17.77 -11.22 1.19
C GLN A 111 -19.08 -12.01 1.14
N GLN A 112 -19.33 -12.81 0.08
CA GLN A 112 -20.42 -13.79 0.11
C GLN A 112 -20.20 -14.90 1.16
N PHE A 113 -18.94 -15.28 1.39
CA PHE A 113 -18.56 -16.27 2.40
C PHE A 113 -18.18 -15.60 3.73
N GLU A 114 -17.52 -14.45 3.65
CA GLU A 114 -16.93 -13.76 4.79
C GLU A 114 -17.38 -12.28 4.86
N PRO A 115 -18.63 -11.99 5.26
CA PRO A 115 -19.26 -10.67 5.08
C PRO A 115 -18.58 -9.49 5.79
N LYS A 116 -17.67 -9.79 6.73
CA LYS A 116 -16.96 -8.80 7.54
C LYS A 116 -15.50 -8.62 7.16
N LEU A 117 -14.97 -9.46 6.28
CA LEU A 117 -13.60 -9.36 5.75
C LEU A 117 -13.55 -8.34 4.61
N LEU A 118 -13.72 -7.07 4.99
CA LEU A 118 -13.70 -5.89 4.13
C LEU A 118 -12.99 -4.73 4.85
N ILE A 119 -12.85 -3.58 4.17
CA ILE A 119 -12.28 -2.35 4.76
C ILE A 119 -13.38 -1.30 4.92
N ASP A 120 -13.67 -0.88 6.15
CA ASP A 120 -14.69 0.13 6.48
C ASP A 120 -14.03 1.50 6.64
N VAL A 121 -14.21 2.38 5.65
CA VAL A 121 -13.70 3.76 5.69
C VAL A 121 -14.82 4.68 6.17
N ALA A 122 -14.62 5.36 7.30
CA ALA A 122 -15.61 6.24 7.90
C ALA A 122 -15.01 7.63 8.17
N CYS A 123 -15.62 8.67 7.60
CA CYS A 123 -15.26 10.06 7.86
C CYS A 123 -16.17 10.66 8.94
N HIS A 124 -15.56 11.23 9.97
CA HIS A 124 -16.26 11.79 11.12
C HIS A 124 -16.25 13.33 11.07
N PRO A 125 -17.30 14.01 11.57
CA PRO A 125 -17.39 15.47 11.53
C PRO A 125 -16.38 16.18 12.45
N GLY A 126 -15.76 15.49 13.40
CA GLY A 126 -14.84 16.08 14.36
C GLY A 126 -13.67 15.18 14.71
N THR A 127 -13.10 15.39 15.90
CA THR A 127 -11.94 14.64 16.43
C THR A 127 -12.33 13.35 17.14
N GLY A 128 -13.63 13.12 17.35
CA GLY A 128 -14.21 11.93 17.97
C GLY A 128 -15.41 11.41 17.19
N LYS A 129 -15.90 10.24 17.59
CA LYS A 129 -17.13 9.67 17.04
C LYS A 129 -18.32 10.56 17.44
N ALA A 130 -19.29 10.70 16.55
CA ALA A 130 -20.43 11.57 16.78
C ALA A 130 -21.25 11.16 18.03
N MET A 131 -21.73 12.17 18.75
CA MET A 131 -22.68 11.99 19.84
C MET A 131 -24.09 11.68 19.28
N PRO A 132 -24.98 11.05 20.07
CA PRO A 132 -26.38 10.86 19.67
C PRO A 132 -27.04 12.18 19.26
N GLY A 133 -27.76 12.18 18.14
CA GLY A 133 -28.44 13.36 17.59
C GLY A 133 -27.61 14.21 16.61
N MET A 134 -26.31 13.90 16.42
CA MET A 134 -25.45 14.55 15.43
C MET A 134 -25.22 13.64 14.20
N PRO A 135 -24.87 14.20 13.02
CA PRO A 135 -24.47 13.40 11.87
C PRO A 135 -23.35 12.43 12.25
N ARG A 136 -23.61 11.12 12.07
CA ARG A 136 -22.68 10.07 12.52
C ARG A 136 -21.42 9.99 11.67
N PHE A 137 -21.58 10.15 10.37
CA PHE A 137 -20.51 10.12 9.38
C PHE A 137 -20.76 11.23 8.35
N LEU A 138 -19.71 11.93 7.94
CA LEU A 138 -19.75 12.81 6.77
C LEU A 138 -19.74 11.98 5.48
N ASP A 139 -19.05 10.85 5.53
CA ASP A 139 -18.91 9.91 4.45
C ASP A 139 -18.60 8.52 5.04
N ARG A 140 -19.08 7.46 4.39
CA ARG A 140 -18.73 6.09 4.76
C ARG A 140 -18.76 5.18 3.55
N VAL A 141 -17.69 4.43 3.34
CA VAL A 141 -17.54 3.49 2.23
C VAL A 141 -17.12 2.14 2.80
N LEU A 142 -17.90 1.11 2.50
CA LEU A 142 -17.50 -0.28 2.72
C LEU A 142 -16.80 -0.73 1.45
N CYS A 143 -15.49 -0.98 1.55
CA CYS A 143 -14.65 -1.40 0.43
C CYS A 143 -14.57 -2.92 0.44
N ASP A 144 -15.35 -3.56 -0.42
CA ASP A 144 -15.49 -5.01 -0.57
C ASP A 144 -14.75 -5.52 -1.83
N GLY A 145 -14.98 -6.77 -2.20
CA GLY A 145 -14.25 -7.47 -3.27
C GLY A 145 -12.93 -8.10 -2.79
N PRO A 146 -12.10 -8.59 -3.71
CA PRO A 146 -10.78 -9.10 -3.40
C PRO A 146 -9.89 -8.00 -2.84
N LEU A 147 -8.97 -8.35 -1.94
CA LEU A 147 -8.19 -7.40 -1.16
C LEU A 147 -7.39 -6.39 -2.00
N PRO A 148 -6.80 -6.72 -3.16
CA PRO A 148 -6.16 -5.72 -4.01
C PRO A 148 -7.10 -4.56 -4.38
N THR A 149 -8.36 -4.88 -4.74
CA THR A 149 -9.37 -3.88 -5.08
C THR A 149 -9.84 -3.14 -3.83
N ALA A 150 -10.17 -3.86 -2.76
CA ALA A 150 -10.62 -3.25 -1.51
C ALA A 150 -9.60 -2.26 -0.92
N ILE A 151 -8.30 -2.55 -1.04
CA ILE A 151 -7.22 -1.65 -0.62
C ILE A 151 -7.21 -0.36 -1.45
N GLU A 152 -7.30 -0.47 -2.79
CA GLU A 152 -7.34 0.70 -3.67
C GLU A 152 -8.57 1.57 -3.38
N ASP A 153 -9.73 0.96 -3.24
CA ASP A 153 -10.98 1.65 -2.93
C ASP A 153 -10.90 2.34 -1.57
N ALA A 154 -10.31 1.68 -0.57
CA ALA A 154 -10.11 2.28 0.75
C ALA A 154 -9.14 3.47 0.72
N VAL A 155 -8.07 3.39 -0.07
CA VAL A 155 -7.13 4.51 -0.27
C VAL A 155 -7.86 5.67 -0.95
N HIS A 156 -8.61 5.42 -2.02
CA HIS A 156 -9.40 6.45 -2.70
C HIS A 156 -10.46 7.09 -1.80
N ALA A 157 -11.22 6.28 -1.06
CA ALA A 157 -12.22 6.74 -0.08
C ALA A 157 -11.58 7.53 1.06
N THR A 158 -10.36 7.20 1.46
CA THR A 158 -9.61 7.98 2.45
C THR A 158 -9.17 9.32 1.85
N VAL A 159 -8.49 9.31 0.70
CA VAL A 159 -7.92 10.50 0.05
C VAL A 159 -9.00 11.51 -0.35
N ARG A 160 -10.17 11.08 -0.81
CA ARG A 160 -11.27 12.00 -1.16
C ARG A 160 -11.79 12.82 0.03
N ASN A 161 -11.56 12.35 1.26
CA ASN A 161 -11.93 13.03 2.51
C ASN A 161 -10.76 13.81 3.14
N LEU A 162 -9.60 13.80 2.50
CA LEU A 162 -8.43 14.58 2.88
C LEU A 162 -8.36 15.88 2.07
N ARG A 163 -7.59 16.84 2.60
CA ARG A 163 -7.41 18.13 1.92
C ARG A 163 -6.39 17.96 0.79
N THR A 164 -6.65 18.64 -0.32
CA THR A 164 -5.67 18.87 -1.37
C THR A 164 -4.91 20.16 -1.10
N ILE A 165 -3.59 20.08 -1.06
CA ILE A 165 -2.67 21.20 -0.92
C ILE A 165 -2.10 21.50 -2.31
N SER A 166 -2.14 22.77 -2.71
CA SER A 166 -1.47 23.22 -3.93
C SER A 166 -0.08 23.75 -3.60
N VAL A 167 0.95 23.04 -4.07
CA VAL A 167 2.35 23.43 -3.90
C VAL A 167 2.84 24.09 -5.18
N VAL A 168 3.45 25.27 -5.07
CA VAL A 168 4.02 26.01 -6.20
C VAL A 168 5.53 25.83 -6.20
N ASN A 169 6.04 25.05 -7.16
CA ASN A 169 7.47 24.80 -7.34
C ASN A 169 7.94 25.49 -8.63
N GLY A 170 8.56 26.66 -8.48
CA GLY A 170 8.97 27.51 -9.60
C GLY A 170 7.76 28.08 -10.35
N VAL A 171 7.62 27.72 -11.64
CA VAL A 171 6.50 28.17 -12.50
C VAL A 171 5.33 27.17 -12.50
N GLY A 172 5.51 25.99 -11.91
CA GLY A 172 4.49 24.92 -11.90
C GLY A 172 3.71 24.86 -10.59
N ARG A 173 2.39 24.66 -10.68
CA ARG A 173 1.53 24.28 -9.56
C ARG A 173 1.30 22.76 -9.62
N ARG A 174 1.43 22.09 -8.48
CA ARG A 174 1.02 20.69 -8.30
C ARG A 174 0.06 20.59 -7.13
N ASP A 175 -1.02 19.87 -7.35
CA ASP A 175 -2.00 19.56 -6.31
C ASP A 175 -1.65 18.19 -5.71
N GLU A 176 -1.46 18.15 -4.40
CA GLU A 176 -1.04 16.96 -3.65
C GLU A 176 -1.95 16.76 -2.42
N CYS A 177 -2.13 15.52 -2.00
CA CYS A 177 -2.86 15.21 -0.77
C CYS A 177 -2.08 15.69 0.47
N GLU A 178 -2.78 16.16 1.52
CA GLU A 178 -2.16 16.63 2.77
C GLU A 178 -1.37 15.54 3.53
N LEU A 179 -1.63 14.26 3.23
CA LEU A 179 -0.84 13.11 3.69
C LEU A 179 -0.25 12.36 2.48
N PRO A 180 0.94 11.74 2.59
CA PRO A 180 1.48 10.87 1.55
C PRO A 180 0.51 9.71 1.27
N VAL A 181 0.03 9.61 0.03
CA VAL A 181 -0.94 8.58 -0.38
C VAL A 181 -0.30 7.19 -0.27
N GLU A 182 0.99 7.11 -0.57
CA GLU A 182 1.79 5.89 -0.47
C GLU A 182 1.89 5.40 0.98
N ALA A 183 1.99 6.29 1.97
CA ALA A 183 2.02 5.91 3.38
C ALA A 183 0.65 5.39 3.86
N LEU A 184 -0.45 6.00 3.39
CA LEU A 184 -1.80 5.53 3.68
C LEU A 184 -2.05 4.15 3.06
N ARG A 185 -1.64 3.95 1.81
CA ARG A 185 -1.70 2.66 1.10
C ARG A 185 -0.95 1.59 1.87
N GLU A 186 0.28 1.88 2.29
CA GLU A 186 1.11 0.95 3.05
C GLU A 186 0.46 0.57 4.39
N ALA A 187 -0.09 1.55 5.13
CA ALA A 187 -0.78 1.27 6.39
C ALA A 187 -2.03 0.41 6.19
N ILE A 188 -2.84 0.70 5.17
CA ILE A 188 -4.05 -0.05 4.86
C ILE A 188 -3.68 -1.47 4.43
N ALA A 189 -2.73 -1.63 3.50
CA ALA A 189 -2.26 -2.94 3.04
C ALA A 189 -1.71 -3.79 4.19
N ASN A 190 -0.87 -3.22 5.05
CA ASN A 190 -0.34 -3.89 6.23
C ASN A 190 -1.46 -4.29 7.21
N ALA A 191 -2.48 -3.45 7.38
CA ALA A 191 -3.61 -3.78 8.23
C ALA A 191 -4.42 -4.97 7.71
N VAL A 192 -4.47 -5.21 6.40
CA VAL A 192 -5.16 -6.38 5.85
C VAL A 192 -4.30 -7.63 5.90
N VAL A 193 -3.03 -7.55 5.50
CA VAL A 193 -2.15 -8.73 5.45
C VAL A 193 -1.72 -9.22 6.82
N HIS A 194 -1.56 -8.33 7.81
CA HIS A 194 -1.22 -8.72 9.18
C HIS A 194 -2.45 -8.94 10.07
N ARG A 195 -3.66 -8.96 9.51
CA ARG A 195 -4.91 -9.18 10.23
C ARG A 195 -4.99 -10.55 10.88
N GLU A 196 -5.64 -10.66 12.04
CA GLU A 196 -6.04 -11.97 12.57
C GLU A 196 -7.29 -12.50 11.86
N TYR A 197 -7.12 -13.60 11.13
CA TYR A 197 -8.17 -14.29 10.37
C TYR A 197 -8.80 -15.48 11.11
N HIS A 198 -8.39 -15.76 12.35
CA HIS A 198 -9.03 -16.76 13.19
C HIS A 198 -10.54 -16.46 13.34
N PRO A 199 -11.44 -17.48 13.41
CA PRO A 199 -12.90 -17.30 13.51
C PRO A 199 -13.39 -16.39 14.64
N TYR A 200 -12.58 -16.19 15.68
CA TYR A 200 -12.86 -15.23 16.74
C TYR A 200 -12.88 -13.78 16.23
N PHE A 201 -12.08 -13.46 15.22
CA PHE A 201 -11.88 -12.11 14.68
C PHE A 201 -12.64 -11.87 13.37
N THR A 202 -13.15 -12.90 12.69
CA THR A 202 -13.78 -12.74 11.35
C THR A 202 -14.99 -11.80 11.36
N GLY A 203 -15.64 -11.59 12.51
CA GLY A 203 -16.73 -10.62 12.68
C GLY A 203 -16.31 -9.13 12.64
N GLN A 204 -15.02 -8.82 12.49
CA GLN A 204 -14.47 -7.45 12.53
C GLN A 204 -13.80 -7.07 11.21
N SER A 205 -14.12 -5.88 10.70
CA SER A 205 -13.47 -5.32 9.51
C SER A 205 -12.19 -4.57 9.88
N VAL A 206 -11.25 -4.45 8.94
CA VAL A 206 -10.24 -3.39 9.02
C VAL A 206 -10.98 -2.06 8.95
N SER A 207 -10.64 -1.09 9.79
CA SER A 207 -11.32 0.21 9.78
C SER A 207 -10.36 1.36 9.54
N VAL A 208 -10.79 2.31 8.73
CA VAL A 208 -10.07 3.57 8.50
C VAL A 208 -10.98 4.70 8.94
N ASP A 209 -10.71 5.27 10.11
CA ASP A 209 -11.45 6.43 10.59
C ASP A 209 -10.71 7.72 10.17
N VAL A 210 -11.37 8.56 9.38
CA VAL A 210 -10.89 9.90 9.01
C VAL A 210 -11.54 10.92 9.94
N PHE A 211 -10.76 11.47 10.85
CA PHE A 211 -11.15 12.57 11.74
C PHE A 211 -10.63 13.90 11.21
N SER A 212 -11.11 15.01 11.76
CA SER A 212 -10.69 16.36 11.36
C SER A 212 -9.18 16.63 11.57
N ASP A 213 -8.54 15.92 12.49
CA ASP A 213 -7.15 16.09 12.95
C ASP A 213 -6.25 14.89 12.64
N ARG A 214 -6.79 13.72 12.28
CA ARG A 214 -5.99 12.51 12.05
C ARG A 214 -6.72 11.47 11.19
N VAL A 215 -5.97 10.55 10.61
CA VAL A 215 -6.47 9.29 10.03
C VAL A 215 -6.02 8.15 10.93
N VAL A 216 -6.92 7.22 11.27
CA VAL A 216 -6.60 6.05 12.10
C VAL A 216 -6.96 4.78 11.35
N VAL A 217 -5.94 4.00 10.99
CA VAL A 217 -6.10 2.65 10.41
C VAL A 217 -6.03 1.65 11.56
N ARG A 218 -7.10 0.86 11.79
CA ARG A 218 -7.14 -0.19 12.81
C ARG A 218 -7.26 -1.57 12.20
N ASN A 219 -6.42 -2.46 12.71
CA ASN A 219 -6.30 -3.85 12.35
C ASN A 219 -6.80 -4.74 13.53
N PRO A 220 -7.76 -5.65 13.29
CA PRO A 220 -8.08 -6.75 14.21
C PRO A 220 -6.90 -7.71 14.45
N GLY A 221 -6.54 -7.91 15.72
CA GLY A 221 -5.37 -8.69 16.13
C GLY A 221 -4.22 -7.81 16.62
N GLY A 222 -3.42 -8.33 17.55
CA GLY A 222 -2.25 -7.64 18.08
C GLY A 222 -0.96 -7.89 17.27
N LEU A 223 0.16 -7.41 17.79
CA LEU A 223 1.48 -7.75 17.24
C LEU A 223 1.78 -9.25 17.40
N TRP A 224 2.38 -9.85 16.37
CA TRP A 224 2.63 -11.28 16.30
C TRP A 224 4.11 -11.60 16.06
N GLY A 225 4.54 -12.80 16.46
CA GLY A 225 5.86 -13.33 16.14
C GLY A 225 6.99 -12.64 16.90
N GLY A 226 6.73 -12.13 18.11
CA GLY A 226 7.71 -11.42 18.93
C GLY A 226 7.95 -9.96 18.51
N LYS A 227 7.11 -9.42 17.63
CA LYS A 227 7.09 -7.99 17.33
C LYS A 227 6.51 -7.19 18.50
N THR A 228 7.15 -6.06 18.78
CA THR A 228 6.76 -5.07 19.79
C THR A 228 6.81 -3.68 19.15
N LEU A 229 6.29 -2.65 19.82
CA LEU A 229 6.35 -1.28 19.30
C LEU A 229 7.79 -0.80 19.13
N GLU A 230 8.71 -1.30 19.95
CA GLU A 230 10.13 -0.93 19.94
C GLU A 230 10.90 -1.57 18.77
N ASN A 231 10.45 -2.71 18.23
CA ASN A 231 11.16 -3.45 17.18
C ASN A 231 10.39 -3.58 15.86
N ILE A 232 9.21 -2.97 15.75
CA ILE A 232 8.37 -3.09 14.55
C ILE A 232 9.04 -2.49 13.29
N ALA A 233 10.01 -1.60 13.48
CA ALA A 233 10.80 -0.96 12.42
C ALA A 233 12.21 -1.55 12.23
N ASP A 234 12.52 -2.73 12.78
CA ASP A 234 13.85 -3.36 12.70
C ASP A 234 14.22 -3.95 11.32
N GLY A 235 13.36 -3.78 10.31
CA GLY A 235 13.53 -4.31 8.95
C GLY A 235 13.25 -5.81 8.79
N THR A 236 12.92 -6.53 9.87
CA THR A 236 12.57 -7.96 9.78
C THR A 236 11.07 -8.14 9.63
N SER A 237 10.64 -8.75 8.52
CA SER A 237 9.24 -9.09 8.29
C SER A 237 8.87 -10.40 8.98
N ARG A 238 7.88 -10.37 9.86
CA ARG A 238 7.20 -11.56 10.39
C ARG A 238 5.72 -11.45 10.10
N CYS A 239 5.26 -12.26 9.15
CA CYS A 239 3.87 -12.25 8.73
C CYS A 239 3.10 -13.41 9.35
N ARG A 240 1.93 -13.09 9.91
CA ARG A 240 0.97 -14.07 10.45
C ARG A 240 0.33 -14.90 9.33
N ASN A 241 0.09 -14.28 8.17
CA ASN A 241 -0.61 -14.84 7.01
C ASN A 241 0.35 -14.99 5.82
N ALA A 242 1.25 -15.97 5.91
CA ALA A 242 2.33 -16.15 4.94
C ALA A 242 1.83 -16.49 3.53
N ILE A 243 0.73 -17.25 3.41
CA ILE A 243 0.14 -17.59 2.11
C ILE A 243 -0.51 -16.34 1.51
N LEU A 244 -1.27 -15.60 2.32
CA LEU A 244 -1.89 -14.36 1.85
C LEU A 244 -0.83 -13.35 1.40
N MET A 245 0.24 -13.17 2.17
CA MET A 245 1.38 -12.32 1.80
C MET A 245 1.98 -12.75 0.45
N GLN A 246 2.28 -14.04 0.28
CA GLN A 246 2.84 -14.58 -0.97
C GLN A 246 1.93 -14.30 -2.19
N LEU A 247 0.61 -14.43 -2.01
CA LEU A 247 -0.36 -14.14 -3.06
C LEU A 247 -0.40 -12.64 -3.36
N MET A 248 -0.49 -11.78 -2.35
CA MET A 248 -0.57 -10.32 -2.52
C MET A 248 0.67 -9.69 -3.17
N GLU A 249 1.86 -10.26 -2.99
CA GLU A 249 3.08 -9.88 -3.74
C GLU A 249 2.99 -10.21 -5.23
N SER A 250 2.16 -11.19 -5.58
CA SER A 250 2.13 -11.80 -6.91
C SER A 250 0.89 -11.41 -7.70
N VAL A 251 -0.19 -10.97 -7.05
CA VAL A 251 -1.43 -10.52 -7.70
C VAL A 251 -1.27 -9.06 -8.16
N PRO A 252 -1.69 -8.70 -9.38
CA PRO A 252 -1.66 -7.31 -9.83
C PRO A 252 -2.69 -6.45 -9.08
N ALA A 253 -2.29 -5.24 -8.68
CA ALA A 253 -3.22 -4.22 -8.24
C ALA A 253 -3.88 -3.53 -9.47
N PRO A 254 -5.15 -3.07 -9.36
CA PRO A 254 -5.84 -2.36 -10.43
C PRO A 254 -5.11 -1.11 -10.97
N VAL A 255 -4.32 -0.41 -10.14
CA VAL A 255 -3.70 0.89 -10.48
C VAL A 255 -2.16 0.83 -10.64
N ALA A 256 -1.64 -0.34 -11.02
CA ALA A 256 -0.24 -0.67 -11.37
C ALA A 256 0.67 -1.14 -10.21
N GLY A 257 1.38 -2.25 -10.49
CA GLY A 257 2.35 -2.87 -9.59
C GLY A 257 1.81 -4.05 -8.77
N PRO A 258 2.67 -4.80 -8.09
CA PRO A 258 2.26 -5.67 -6.99
C PRO A 258 1.71 -4.82 -5.83
N THR A 259 0.67 -5.33 -5.15
CA THR A 259 -0.05 -4.59 -4.11
C THR A 259 0.82 -4.30 -2.88
N ILE A 260 1.82 -5.17 -2.60
CA ILE A 260 2.63 -5.15 -1.37
C ILE A 260 4.05 -5.66 -1.65
N GLU A 261 5.05 -5.10 -0.96
CA GLU A 261 6.44 -5.58 -0.92
C GLU A 261 6.72 -6.30 0.42
N GLY A 262 6.89 -7.63 0.44
CA GLY A 262 7.04 -8.39 1.70
C GLY A 262 8.40 -8.33 2.40
N GLN A 263 9.20 -7.28 2.16
CA GLN A 263 10.59 -7.19 2.65
C GLN A 263 10.75 -6.48 4.01
N GLY A 264 9.66 -6.18 4.71
CA GLY A 264 9.72 -5.57 6.05
C GLY A 264 10.09 -4.08 6.07
N SER A 265 10.13 -3.43 4.90
CA SER A 265 10.43 -2.00 4.74
C SER A 265 9.21 -1.09 4.91
N GLY A 266 8.01 -1.64 5.07
CA GLY A 266 6.75 -0.89 5.08
C GLY A 266 6.63 0.18 6.17
N VAL A 267 7.01 -0.17 7.41
CA VAL A 267 7.00 0.78 8.53
C VAL A 267 8.00 1.92 8.29
N GLU A 268 9.22 1.59 7.87
CA GLU A 268 10.26 2.57 7.56
C GLU A 268 9.85 3.47 6.38
N LEU A 269 9.20 2.90 5.36
CA LEU A 269 8.64 3.65 4.24
C LEU A 269 7.65 4.70 4.73
N MET A 270 6.69 4.34 5.58
CA MET A 270 5.72 5.30 6.14
C MET A 270 6.41 6.42 6.92
N VAL A 271 7.34 6.07 7.81
CA VAL A 271 8.11 7.06 8.60
C VAL A 271 8.89 8.00 7.69
N ARG A 272 9.62 7.46 6.72
CA ARG A 272 10.41 8.23 5.75
C ARG A 272 9.55 9.17 4.92
N LEU A 273 8.39 8.72 4.43
CA LEU A 273 7.48 9.53 3.63
C LEU A 273 6.88 10.69 4.43
N MET A 274 6.51 10.45 5.69
CA MET A 274 6.00 11.50 6.58
C MET A 274 7.10 12.52 6.90
N ARG A 275 8.30 12.05 7.28
CA ARG A 275 9.45 12.92 7.59
C ARG A 275 9.88 13.76 6.39
N LYS A 276 9.90 13.19 5.18
CA LYS A 276 10.21 13.91 3.94
C LYS A 276 9.26 15.08 3.67
N ARG A 277 8.02 15.02 4.16
CA ARG A 277 7.05 16.12 4.06
C ARG A 277 7.03 17.04 5.30
N GLY A 278 7.93 16.84 6.25
CA GLY A 278 7.94 17.60 7.51
C GLY A 278 6.71 17.35 8.39
N LEU A 279 6.04 16.21 8.20
CA LEU A 279 4.89 15.82 9.00
C LEU A 279 5.33 14.99 10.22
N PRO A 280 4.54 14.97 11.32
CA PRO A 280 4.79 14.05 12.42
C PRO A 280 4.85 12.60 11.95
N GLU A 281 5.75 11.82 12.54
CA GLU A 281 5.82 10.39 12.25
C GLU A 281 4.51 9.68 12.62
N PRO A 282 4.16 8.56 11.94
CA PRO A 282 2.99 7.79 12.30
C PRO A 282 3.10 7.29 13.74
N GLU A 283 2.03 7.46 14.53
CA GLU A 283 1.95 6.89 15.86
C GLU A 283 1.38 5.47 15.78
N PHE A 284 2.10 4.51 16.35
CA PHE A 284 1.68 3.11 16.42
C PHE A 284 1.11 2.80 17.81
N ARG A 285 -0.11 2.27 17.84
CA ARG A 285 -0.79 1.86 19.07
C ARG A 285 -1.12 0.38 19.01
N THR A 286 -0.98 -0.32 20.12
CA THR A 286 -1.32 -1.75 20.20
C THR A 286 -2.03 -2.08 21.51
N SER A 287 -3.01 -2.96 21.43
CA SER A 287 -3.49 -3.80 22.54
C SER A 287 -3.16 -5.26 22.21
N ALA A 288 -3.64 -6.20 23.04
CA ALA A 288 -3.46 -7.62 22.78
C ALA A 288 -4.21 -8.07 21.50
N ASP A 289 -5.35 -7.47 21.21
CA ASP A 289 -6.29 -7.89 20.17
C ASP A 289 -6.51 -6.83 19.07
N GLN A 290 -5.71 -5.77 19.06
CA GLN A 290 -5.81 -4.71 18.06
C GLN A 290 -4.47 -4.01 17.86
N PHE A 291 -4.19 -3.65 16.62
CA PHE A 291 -3.10 -2.75 16.24
C PHE A 291 -3.66 -1.55 15.47
N ALA A 292 -3.06 -0.38 15.64
CA ALA A 292 -3.48 0.83 14.94
C ALA A 292 -2.29 1.70 14.52
N VAL A 293 -2.42 2.30 13.33
CA VAL A 293 -1.52 3.33 12.82
C VAL A 293 -2.28 4.64 12.75
N VAL A 294 -1.73 5.70 13.34
CA VAL A 294 -2.33 7.03 13.40
C VAL A 294 -1.47 8.02 12.61
N PHE A 295 -2.06 8.65 11.61
CA PHE A 295 -1.47 9.73 10.85
C PHE A 295 -2.08 11.06 11.28
N HIS A 296 -1.28 11.94 11.87
CA HIS A 296 -1.73 13.29 12.23
C HIS A 296 -1.83 14.18 10.99
N ARG A 297 -2.98 14.84 10.81
CA ARG A 297 -3.20 15.81 9.73
C ARG A 297 -2.54 17.13 10.11
N PRO A 298 -1.87 17.82 9.17
CA PRO A 298 -1.27 19.12 9.46
C PRO A 298 -2.33 20.16 9.84
N ALA A 299 -2.01 21.04 10.78
CA ALA A 299 -2.89 22.16 11.09
C ALA A 299 -2.89 23.16 9.90
N LYS A 300 -4.00 23.88 9.72
CA LYS A 300 -4.10 24.96 8.71
C LYS A 300 -3.10 26.10 8.93
N ALA A 301 -2.33 26.14 10.01
CA ALA A 301 -1.25 27.11 10.21
C ALA A 301 0.10 26.60 9.68
N ASP A 302 0.29 25.27 9.61
CA ASP A 302 1.59 24.63 9.39
C ASP A 302 1.95 24.51 7.90
N TRP A 303 1.00 24.70 6.97
CA TRP A 303 1.28 24.67 5.53
C TRP A 303 2.32 25.73 5.09
N ARG A 304 2.45 26.83 5.84
CA ARG A 304 3.44 27.90 5.55
C ARG A 304 4.89 27.47 5.79
N SER A 305 5.14 26.55 6.72
CA SER A 305 6.49 26.03 7.00
C SER A 305 6.87 24.88 6.06
N MET A 306 5.90 24.10 5.59
CA MET A 306 6.13 23.03 4.59
C MET A 306 6.67 23.56 3.25
N SER A 307 6.41 24.83 2.92
CA SER A 307 6.93 25.49 1.71
C SER A 307 8.42 25.87 1.79
N ARG A 308 9.04 25.81 2.97
CA ARG A 308 10.44 26.20 3.21
C ARG A 308 11.41 25.03 3.29
N GLY A 309 10.93 23.80 3.56
CA GLY A 309 11.77 22.63 3.85
C GLY A 309 12.63 22.14 2.68
N GLU A 310 12.30 22.45 1.43
CA GLU A 310 13.13 22.04 0.27
C GLU A 310 14.40 22.90 0.05
N ARG A 311 14.63 23.97 0.85
CA ARG A 311 15.82 24.83 0.65
C ARG A 311 17.03 24.47 1.50
N ASP A 312 16.86 23.76 2.62
CA ASP A 312 17.94 23.57 3.60
C ASP A 312 18.72 22.25 3.42
N ASP A 313 18.25 21.33 2.57
CA ASP A 313 18.88 20.01 2.39
C ASP A 313 19.94 19.96 1.25
N LEU A 314 20.29 21.11 0.65
CA LEU A 314 21.32 21.20 -0.41
C LEU A 314 22.73 21.50 0.12
N ALA A 315 22.96 21.45 1.43
CA ALA A 315 24.28 21.65 2.03
C ALA A 315 24.66 20.48 2.95
N GLY A 316 25.08 19.37 2.35
CA GLY A 316 25.78 18.31 3.08
C GLY A 316 25.58 16.91 2.51
N ASP A 317 26.40 16.54 1.54
CA ASP A 317 27.21 15.31 1.50
C ASP A 317 27.65 15.04 0.03
N ASP A 318 28.77 15.66 -0.35
CA ASP A 318 29.49 15.35 -1.59
C ASP A 318 30.25 14.03 -1.44
N SER A 319 29.56 12.89 -1.43
CA SER A 319 30.24 11.58 -1.49
C SER A 319 29.42 10.38 -1.98
N ILE A 320 28.55 10.53 -2.99
CA ILE A 320 28.01 9.36 -3.71
C ILE A 320 28.02 9.61 -5.22
N ALA A 321 28.89 8.91 -5.94
CA ALA A 321 28.92 8.88 -7.40
C ALA A 321 27.55 8.45 -7.98
N PRO A 322 27.10 9.03 -9.11
CA PRO A 322 25.79 8.72 -9.64
C PRO A 322 25.75 7.28 -10.14
N ALA A 323 24.94 6.45 -9.47
CA ALA A 323 24.57 5.14 -9.97
C ALA A 323 23.86 5.33 -11.33
N SER A 324 24.50 4.79 -12.36
CA SER A 324 24.00 4.70 -13.73
C SER A 324 22.54 4.21 -13.76
N PHE A 325 21.67 5.03 -14.36
CA PHE A 325 20.30 4.70 -14.68
C PHE A 325 20.29 3.56 -15.72
N VAL A 326 20.13 2.32 -15.25
CA VAL A 326 19.99 1.14 -16.12
C VAL A 326 18.61 1.19 -16.78
N GLY A 327 18.62 1.16 -18.11
CA GLY A 327 17.47 1.42 -18.97
C GLY A 327 16.32 0.44 -18.80
N ILE A 328 15.11 0.98 -18.64
CA ILE A 328 13.86 0.25 -18.80
C ILE A 328 13.60 0.08 -20.31
N GLY A 329 13.87 -1.12 -20.82
CA GLY A 329 13.43 -1.54 -22.14
C GLY A 329 12.02 -2.12 -22.08
N GLY A 330 11.04 -1.42 -22.65
CA GLY A 330 9.68 -1.95 -22.84
C GLY A 330 8.68 -0.94 -23.41
N LYS A 331 8.31 -1.11 -24.69
CA LYS A 331 7.37 -0.35 -25.56
C LYS A 331 7.81 1.05 -26.06
N PRO A 332 7.90 1.25 -27.39
CA PRO A 332 8.43 2.46 -28.01
C PRO A 332 7.32 3.48 -28.32
N GLY A 333 7.37 4.66 -27.71
CA GLY A 333 6.56 5.80 -28.17
C GLY A 333 6.44 6.90 -27.13
N ILE A 334 5.84 6.59 -25.99
CA ILE A 334 5.40 7.62 -25.04
C ILE A 334 6.55 8.10 -24.14
N GLY A 335 7.37 7.18 -23.60
CA GLY A 335 8.46 7.55 -22.68
C GLY A 335 9.55 8.42 -23.32
N ARG A 336 9.86 8.21 -24.61
CA ARG A 336 10.92 8.96 -25.31
C ARG A 336 10.46 10.37 -25.70
N GLU A 337 9.22 10.48 -26.17
CA GLU A 337 8.62 11.78 -26.47
C GLU A 337 8.52 12.64 -25.20
N VAL A 338 8.07 12.06 -24.08
CA VAL A 338 8.02 12.75 -22.78
C VAL A 338 9.41 13.18 -22.31
N ALA A 339 10.43 12.34 -22.47
CA ALA A 339 11.80 12.69 -22.12
C ALA A 339 12.32 13.89 -22.95
N PHE A 340 12.04 13.92 -24.26
CA PHE A 340 12.50 15.00 -25.14
C PHE A 340 11.82 16.32 -24.80
N LEU A 341 10.50 16.29 -24.57
CA LEU A 341 9.74 17.48 -24.17
C LEU A 341 10.20 17.99 -22.80
N SER A 342 10.46 17.10 -21.84
CA SER A 342 10.98 17.45 -20.52
C SER A 342 12.34 18.17 -20.59
N ILE A 343 13.26 17.69 -21.44
CA ILE A 343 14.56 18.32 -21.64
C ILE A 343 14.40 19.71 -22.27
N MET A 344 13.56 19.85 -23.31
CA MET A 344 13.29 21.15 -23.95
C MET A 344 12.62 22.16 -23.01
N THR A 345 11.76 21.71 -22.09
CA THR A 345 11.16 22.59 -21.07
C THR A 345 12.23 23.20 -20.15
N ARG A 346 13.30 22.46 -19.86
CA ARG A 346 14.37 22.92 -18.94
C ARG A 346 15.46 23.74 -19.64
N GLN A 347 15.80 23.38 -20.88
CA GLN A 347 16.97 23.93 -21.60
C GLN A 347 16.59 24.82 -22.79
N GLY A 348 15.30 24.91 -23.15
CA GLY A 348 14.84 25.65 -24.31
C GLY A 348 15.10 24.91 -25.62
N ALA A 349 15.69 25.59 -26.61
CA ALA A 349 15.93 25.00 -27.92
C ALA A 349 17.10 23.99 -27.88
N CYS A 350 16.85 22.72 -28.16
CA CYS A 350 17.85 21.66 -28.15
C CYS A 350 18.12 21.10 -29.55
N SER A 351 19.34 20.63 -29.81
CA SER A 351 19.69 19.89 -31.03
C SER A 351 19.35 18.40 -30.89
N ALA A 352 19.19 17.70 -32.02
CA ALA A 352 18.97 16.25 -32.01
C ALA A 352 20.14 15.46 -31.38
N ARG A 353 21.36 16.03 -31.39
CA ARG A 353 22.54 15.41 -30.80
C ARG A 353 22.54 15.53 -29.27
N GLU A 354 22.19 16.71 -28.74
CA GLU A 354 22.07 16.96 -27.30
C GLU A 354 21.00 16.05 -26.67
N LEU A 355 19.85 15.88 -27.34
CA LEU A 355 18.79 14.99 -26.85
C LEU A 355 19.20 13.52 -26.90
N ALA A 356 19.91 13.10 -27.94
CA ALA A 356 20.43 11.75 -28.07
C ALA A 356 21.39 11.40 -26.93
N GLU A 357 22.32 12.30 -26.63
CA GLU A 357 23.31 12.18 -25.56
C GLU A 357 22.64 12.11 -24.18
N GLN A 358 21.71 13.04 -23.89
CA GLN A 358 21.05 13.10 -22.58
C GLN A 358 20.05 11.98 -22.33
N THR A 359 19.54 11.32 -23.37
CA THR A 359 18.57 10.21 -23.23
C THR A 359 19.15 8.84 -23.56
N GLY A 360 20.43 8.77 -23.92
CA GLY A 360 21.11 7.52 -24.27
C GLY A 360 20.60 6.85 -25.55
N VAL A 361 19.88 7.57 -26.42
CA VAL A 361 19.39 7.03 -27.71
C VAL A 361 20.32 7.43 -28.86
N SER A 362 20.28 6.70 -29.98
CA SER A 362 21.04 7.09 -31.16
C SER A 362 20.51 8.39 -31.78
N VAL A 363 21.40 9.19 -32.39
CA VAL A 363 21.03 10.45 -33.05
C VAL A 363 19.96 10.25 -34.13
N GLU A 364 19.97 9.11 -34.84
CA GLU A 364 18.93 8.80 -35.83
C GLU A 364 17.58 8.48 -35.18
N THR A 365 17.59 7.85 -34.00
CA THR A 365 16.37 7.65 -33.21
C THR A 365 15.83 8.98 -32.70
N ALA A 366 16.70 9.86 -32.21
CA ALA A 366 16.31 11.21 -31.80
C ALA A 366 15.69 12.01 -32.95
N ARG A 367 16.29 11.97 -34.14
CA ARG A 367 15.73 12.61 -35.35
C ARG A 367 14.36 12.08 -35.72
N ARG A 368 14.14 10.76 -35.63
CA ARG A 368 12.84 10.12 -35.92
C ARG A 368 11.76 10.56 -34.93
N THR A 369 12.08 10.58 -33.63
CA THR A 369 11.17 11.06 -32.58
C THR A 369 10.83 12.54 -32.78
N LEU A 370 11.82 13.38 -33.09
CA LEU A 370 11.59 14.80 -33.38
C LEU A 370 10.72 15.02 -34.61
N ARG A 371 10.87 14.22 -35.68
CA ARG A 371 9.95 14.27 -36.83
C ARG A 371 8.51 13.95 -36.44
N SER A 372 8.30 12.96 -35.56
CA SER A 372 6.98 12.63 -35.00
C SER A 372 6.40 13.81 -34.21
N LEU A 373 7.18 14.39 -33.30
CA LEU A 373 6.76 15.51 -32.45
C LEU A 373 6.45 16.79 -33.24
N VAL A 374 7.22 17.07 -34.30
CA VAL A 374 6.93 18.18 -35.22
C VAL A 374 5.64 17.94 -35.99
N LYS A 375 5.40 16.70 -36.49
CA LYS A 375 4.14 16.34 -37.16
C LYS A 375 2.93 16.46 -36.22
N GLN A 376 3.11 16.18 -34.93
CA GLN A 376 2.10 16.32 -33.89
C GLN A 376 1.94 17.78 -33.39
N GLY A 377 2.74 18.74 -33.89
CA GLY A 377 2.69 20.14 -33.45
C GLY A 377 3.23 20.40 -32.04
N LYS A 378 3.89 19.43 -31.41
CA LYS A 378 4.41 19.53 -30.03
C LYS A 378 5.77 20.21 -29.94
N VAL A 379 6.47 20.36 -31.07
CA VAL A 379 7.81 20.93 -31.17
C VAL A 379 7.94 21.67 -32.50
N VAL A 380 8.63 22.81 -32.51
CA VAL A 380 8.88 23.65 -33.68
C VAL A 380 10.38 23.69 -33.99
N PRO A 381 10.80 23.40 -35.23
CA PRO A 381 12.19 23.55 -35.63
C PRO A 381 12.57 25.02 -35.78
N THR A 382 13.77 25.41 -35.35
CA THR A 382 14.26 26.80 -35.43
C THR A 382 14.83 27.16 -36.81
N ASP A 383 15.05 26.17 -37.68
CA ASP A 383 15.69 26.36 -38.99
C ASP A 383 15.21 25.28 -39.99
N THR A 384 15.52 25.51 -41.26
CA THR A 384 15.24 24.65 -42.41
C THR A 384 15.82 23.25 -42.27
N THR A 385 15.23 22.28 -42.97
CA THR A 385 15.49 20.85 -42.79
C THR A 385 16.95 20.43 -42.97
N ASN A 386 17.73 21.17 -43.76
CA ASN A 386 19.13 20.88 -44.08
C ASN A 386 20.16 21.74 -43.31
N SER A 387 19.72 22.61 -42.40
CA SER A 387 20.64 23.43 -41.61
C SER A 387 21.41 22.58 -40.60
N ARG A 388 22.74 22.75 -40.55
CA ARG A 388 23.60 22.12 -39.52
C ARG A 388 23.30 22.63 -38.11
N ASN A 389 22.69 23.82 -38.00
CA ASN A 389 22.35 24.46 -36.73
C ASN A 389 20.88 24.27 -36.34
N ARG A 390 20.19 23.29 -36.94
CA ARG A 390 18.77 23.05 -36.67
C ARG A 390 18.57 22.59 -35.22
N ARG A 391 17.89 23.42 -34.43
CA ARG A 391 17.43 23.14 -33.08
C ARG A 391 15.91 23.02 -33.07
N TYR A 392 15.40 22.50 -31.97
CA TYR A 392 13.99 22.18 -31.78
C TYR A 392 13.56 22.75 -30.43
N ARG A 393 12.45 23.48 -30.40
CA ARG A 393 11.89 24.09 -29.19
C ARG A 393 10.41 23.78 -29.08
N LEU A 394 9.84 23.92 -27.89
CA LEU A 394 8.40 23.88 -27.72
C LEU A 394 7.74 25.08 -28.47
N PRO A 395 6.50 24.93 -28.97
CA PRO A 395 5.78 25.97 -29.72
C PRO A 395 5.73 27.33 -29.05
#